data_AF-A0A7R7J9K7-F1
#
_entry.id   AF-A0A7R7J9K7-F1
#
_cell.length_a   1.000
_cell.length_b   1.000
_cell.length_c   1.000
_cell.angle_alpha   90.00
_cell.angle_beta   90.00
_cell.angle_gamma   90.00
#
_symmetry.space_group_name_H-M   'P 1'
#
loop_
_entity.id
_entity.type
_entity.pdbx_description
1 polymer ?
#
loop_
_entity_poly.entity_id
_entity_poly.type
_entity_poly.pdbx_seq_one_letter_code
_entity_poly.pdbx_strand_id
1 'polypeptide(L)'
;MIVRVLDKVLFAVLFIITLQVPILADHYRQYLSGYYDALRDEVTSSTELAKQHGFSSVEAMLESLQQNNEAVVRENATLKAERFAQINAIEQGMRKLEHGHYFEKLVFMATPSQYDTLDRVLDNFSPSVPLTPSSIIFSLVTAILLNLLIWTPHFCYCQVKKVRSKPKRFSYK
;
A
#
# COMPACT_ATOMS: atom_id res chain seq x y z
N MET A 1 34.79 -3.45 17.87
CA MET A 1 34.54 -4.38 16.75
C MET A 1 33.08 -4.81 16.71
N ILE A 2 32.52 -5.33 17.81
CA ILE A 2 31.11 -5.74 17.95
C ILE A 2 30.08 -4.70 17.47
N VAL A 3 30.19 -3.43 17.88
CA VAL A 3 29.25 -2.37 17.48
C VAL A 3 29.20 -2.18 15.95
N ARG A 4 30.34 -2.30 15.26
CA ARG A 4 30.40 -2.18 13.79
C ARG A 4 29.81 -3.41 13.07
N VAL A 5 29.88 -4.58 13.69
CA VAL A 5 29.24 -5.79 13.16
C VAL A 5 27.73 -5.70 13.36
N LEU A 6 27.28 -5.27 14.54
CA LEU A 6 25.87 -5.06 14.85
C LEU A 6 25.23 -4.04 13.93
N ASP A 7 25.92 -2.93 13.62
CA ASP A 7 25.47 -1.93 12.66
C ASP A 7 25.28 -2.51 11.24
N LYS A 8 26.23 -3.31 10.74
CA LYS A 8 26.09 -3.98 9.43
C LYS A 8 24.93 -4.97 9.39
N VAL A 9 24.73 -5.73 10.46
CA VAL A 9 23.61 -6.67 10.58
C VAL A 9 22.29 -5.92 10.62
N LEU A 10 22.20 -4.86 11.43
CA LEU A 10 21.02 -4.01 11.50
C LEU A 10 20.68 -3.41 10.13
N PHE A 11 21.67 -2.85 9.44
CA PHE A 11 21.50 -2.33 8.09
C PHE A 11 20.98 -3.41 7.12
N ALA A 12 21.57 -4.61 7.12
CA ALA A 12 21.13 -5.68 6.25
C ALA A 12 19.69 -6.12 6.52
N VAL A 13 19.30 -6.21 7.81
CA VAL A 13 17.93 -6.52 8.21
C VAL A 13 16.96 -5.42 7.76
N LEU A 14 17.30 -4.15 8.01
CA LEU A 14 16.49 -3.02 7.57
C LEU A 14 16.32 -3.01 6.05
N PHE A 15 17.39 -3.29 5.31
CA PHE A 15 17.35 -3.37 3.86
C PHE A 15 16.44 -4.50 3.36
N ILE A 16 16.50 -5.69 3.95
CA ILE A 16 15.60 -6.80 3.61
C ILE A 16 14.14 -6.42 3.86
N ILE A 17 13.86 -5.75 4.97
CA ILE A 17 12.51 -5.28 5.32
C ILE A 17 12.03 -4.21 4.32
N THR A 18 12.87 -3.23 3.99
CA THR A 18 12.47 -2.15 3.07
C THR A 18 12.27 -2.66 1.64
N LEU A 19 12.97 -3.71 1.22
CA LEU A 19 12.74 -4.38 -0.07
C LEU A 19 11.33 -4.95 -0.21
N GLN A 20 10.64 -5.25 0.91
CA GLN A 20 9.27 -5.78 0.86
C GLN A 20 8.24 -4.73 0.48
N VAL A 21 8.51 -3.44 0.73
CA VAL A 21 7.57 -2.34 0.47
C VAL A 21 7.21 -2.22 -1.02
N PRO A 22 8.18 -2.13 -1.95
CA PRO A 22 7.88 -2.12 -3.38
C PRO A 22 7.10 -3.36 -3.85
N ILE A 23 7.48 -4.54 -3.35
CA ILE A 23 6.87 -5.82 -3.74
C ILE A 23 5.40 -5.86 -3.29
N LEU A 24 5.13 -5.46 -2.05
CA LEU A 24 3.76 -5.36 -1.54
C LEU A 24 2.93 -4.41 -2.37
N ALA A 25 3.46 -3.23 -2.72
CA ALA A 25 2.76 -2.27 -3.57
C ALA A 25 2.46 -2.83 -4.97
N ASP A 26 3.37 -3.61 -5.54
CA ASP A 26 3.17 -4.25 -6.84
C ASP A 26 2.11 -5.35 -6.78
N HIS A 27 2.15 -6.23 -5.78
CA HIS A 27 1.13 -7.27 -5.57
C HIS A 27 -0.25 -6.65 -5.31
N TYR A 28 -0.30 -5.60 -4.50
CA TYR A 28 -1.54 -4.87 -4.23
C TYR A 28 -2.12 -4.28 -5.51
N ARG A 29 -1.27 -3.65 -6.34
CA ARG A 29 -1.69 -3.11 -7.64
C ARG A 29 -2.22 -4.21 -8.56
N GLN A 30 -1.53 -5.35 -8.63
CA GLN A 30 -1.95 -6.49 -9.46
C GLN A 30 -3.28 -7.09 -9.02
N TYR A 31 -3.48 -7.25 -7.71
CA TYR A 31 -4.76 -7.68 -7.15
C TYR A 31 -5.88 -6.71 -7.52
N LEU A 32 -5.64 -5.41 -7.31
CA LEU A 32 -6.64 -4.39 -7.56
C LEU A 32 -6.97 -4.25 -9.06
N SER A 33 -5.99 -4.40 -9.95
CA SER A 33 -6.23 -4.41 -11.39
C SER A 33 -7.08 -5.62 -11.81
N GLY A 34 -6.78 -6.82 -11.29
CA GLY A 34 -7.58 -8.00 -11.58
C GLY A 34 -9.03 -7.85 -11.07
N TYR A 35 -9.21 -7.28 -9.88
CA TYR A 35 -10.54 -6.99 -9.35
C TYR A 35 -11.29 -5.94 -10.18
N TYR A 36 -10.60 -4.88 -10.63
CA TYR A 36 -11.18 -3.86 -11.50
C TYR A 36 -11.63 -4.44 -12.84
N ASP A 37 -10.78 -5.24 -13.49
CA ASP A 37 -11.09 -5.85 -14.79
C ASP A 37 -12.33 -6.75 -14.68
N ALA A 38 -12.39 -7.60 -13.66
CA ALA A 38 -13.55 -8.45 -13.40
C ALA A 38 -14.84 -7.64 -13.17
N LEU A 39 -14.76 -6.55 -12.39
CA LEU A 39 -15.91 -5.67 -12.15
C LEU A 39 -16.34 -4.92 -13.42
N ARG A 40 -15.37 -4.49 -14.24
CA ARG A 40 -15.64 -3.80 -15.50
C ARG A 40 -16.36 -4.70 -16.49
N ASP A 41 -15.95 -5.97 -16.57
CA ASP A 41 -16.61 -6.97 -17.40
C ASP A 41 -18.03 -7.26 -16.89
N GLU A 42 -18.23 -7.35 -15.57
CA GLU A 42 -19.56 -7.53 -14.97
C GLU A 42 -20.50 -6.35 -15.29
N VAL A 43 -20.02 -5.11 -15.19
CA VAL A 43 -20.77 -3.90 -15.56
C VAL A 43 -21.13 -3.92 -17.05
N THR A 44 -20.20 -4.30 -17.90
CA THR A 44 -20.40 -4.35 -19.35
C THR A 44 -21.47 -5.37 -19.72
N SER A 45 -21.34 -6.61 -19.25
CA SER A 45 -22.34 -7.67 -19.46
C SER A 45 -23.72 -7.28 -18.91
N SER A 46 -23.75 -6.64 -17.73
CA SER A 46 -25.01 -6.19 -17.13
C SER A 46 -25.66 -5.04 -17.90
N THR A 47 -24.85 -4.16 -18.51
CA THR A 47 -25.32 -3.08 -19.38
C THR A 47 -25.95 -3.65 -20.67
N GLU A 48 -25.35 -4.70 -21.23
CA GLU A 48 -25.92 -5.40 -22.39
C GLU A 48 -27.23 -6.08 -22.04
N LEU A 49 -27.30 -6.76 -20.89
CA LEU A 49 -28.54 -7.37 -20.38
C LEU A 49 -29.64 -6.33 -20.17
N ALA A 50 -29.31 -5.19 -19.55
CA ALA A 50 -30.25 -4.08 -19.35
C ALA A 50 -30.85 -3.61 -20.68
N LYS A 51 -30.02 -3.42 -21.71
CA LYS A 51 -30.46 -3.04 -23.05
C LYS A 51 -31.36 -4.09 -23.70
N GLN A 52 -31.00 -5.37 -23.59
CA GLN A 52 -31.79 -6.47 -24.15
C GLN A 52 -33.20 -6.55 -23.54
N HIS A 53 -33.33 -6.17 -22.27
CA HIS A 53 -34.61 -6.14 -21.56
C HIS A 53 -35.29 -4.76 -21.56
N GLY A 54 -34.81 -3.81 -22.37
CA GLY A 54 -35.47 -2.51 -22.58
C GLY A 54 -35.24 -1.47 -21.49
N PHE A 55 -34.26 -1.67 -20.60
CA PHE A 55 -33.87 -0.66 -19.63
C PHE A 55 -32.97 0.40 -20.27
N SER A 56 -33.09 1.65 -19.80
CA SER A 56 -32.28 2.78 -20.27
C SER A 56 -30.81 2.68 -19.84
N SER A 57 -30.54 2.05 -18.70
CA SER A 57 -29.19 1.83 -18.17
C SER A 57 -29.16 0.63 -17.22
N VAL A 58 -27.94 0.24 -16.82
CA VAL A 58 -27.76 -0.84 -15.83
C VAL A 58 -28.27 -0.43 -14.45
N GLU A 59 -28.18 0.85 -14.11
CA GLU A 59 -28.69 1.43 -12.87
C GLU A 59 -30.22 1.36 -12.83
N ALA A 60 -30.90 1.72 -13.93
CA ALA A 60 -32.36 1.61 -14.02
C ALA A 60 -32.84 0.16 -13.89
N MET A 61 -32.10 -0.80 -14.46
CA MET A 61 -32.37 -2.23 -14.26
C MET A 61 -32.22 -2.63 -12.79
N LEU A 62 -31.13 -2.23 -12.12
CA LEU A 62 -30.89 -2.55 -10.72
C LEU A 62 -31.93 -1.90 -9.79
N GLU A 63 -32.32 -0.65 -10.03
CA GLU A 63 -33.38 0.03 -9.29
C GLU A 63 -34.73 -0.69 -9.44
N SER A 64 -35.06 -1.19 -10.64
CA SER A 64 -36.25 -1.99 -10.85
C SER A 64 -36.20 -3.32 -10.10
N LEU A 65 -35.04 -4.01 -10.10
CA LEU A 65 -34.85 -5.26 -9.36
C LEU A 65 -34.91 -5.07 -7.84
N GLN A 66 -34.52 -3.91 -7.33
CA GLN A 66 -34.67 -3.56 -5.91
C GLN A 66 -36.13 -3.42 -5.46
N GLN A 67 -37.08 -3.29 -6.39
CA GLN A 67 -38.52 -3.27 -6.10
C GLN A 67 -39.18 -4.64 -6.25
N ASN A 68 -38.40 -5.69 -6.50
CA ASN A 68 -38.93 -7.05 -6.68
C ASN A 68 -39.58 -7.57 -5.38
N ASN A 69 -40.60 -8.42 -5.52
CA ASN A 69 -41.29 -9.03 -4.38
C ASN A 69 -40.38 -9.97 -3.57
N GLU A 70 -39.44 -10.64 -4.23
CA GLU A 70 -38.52 -11.58 -3.60
C GLU A 70 -37.36 -10.85 -2.91
N ALA A 71 -37.16 -11.12 -1.61
CA ALA A 71 -36.13 -10.45 -0.81
C ALA A 71 -34.71 -10.68 -1.35
N VAL A 72 -34.40 -11.92 -1.77
CA VAL A 72 -33.09 -12.27 -2.33
C VAL A 72 -32.75 -11.48 -3.58
N VAL A 73 -33.74 -11.20 -4.45
CA VAL A 73 -33.55 -10.42 -5.67
C VAL A 73 -33.24 -8.96 -5.33
N ARG A 74 -33.97 -8.38 -4.37
CA ARG A 74 -33.72 -7.01 -3.90
C ARG A 74 -32.32 -6.87 -3.32
N GLU A 75 -31.96 -7.76 -2.39
CA GLU A 75 -30.66 -7.73 -1.71
C GLU A 75 -29.51 -7.93 -2.70
N ASN A 76 -29.64 -8.86 -3.64
CA ASN A 76 -28.64 -9.05 -4.68
C ASN A 76 -28.45 -7.80 -5.55
N ALA A 77 -29.56 -7.15 -5.94
CA ALA A 77 -29.51 -5.91 -6.72
C ALA A 77 -28.90 -4.74 -5.94
N THR A 78 -29.17 -4.63 -4.63
CA THR A 78 -28.53 -3.64 -3.75
C THR A 78 -27.03 -3.87 -3.67
N LEU A 79 -26.58 -5.09 -3.36
CA LEU A 79 -25.14 -5.42 -3.28
C LEU A 79 -24.42 -5.17 -4.60
N LYS A 80 -25.07 -5.48 -5.72
CA LYS A 80 -24.50 -5.26 -7.06
C LYS A 80 -24.41 -3.77 -7.39
N ALA A 81 -25.42 -2.97 -7.06
CA ALA A 81 -25.39 -1.52 -7.22
C ALA A 81 -24.28 -0.87 -6.39
N GLU A 82 -24.12 -1.29 -5.12
CA GLU A 82 -23.04 -0.82 -4.26
C GLU A 82 -21.66 -1.16 -4.82
N ARG A 83 -21.48 -2.35 -5.40
CA ARG A 83 -20.23 -2.74 -6.04
C ARG A 83 -19.95 -1.90 -7.29
N PHE A 84 -20.96 -1.67 -8.13
CA PHE A 84 -20.79 -0.90 -9.37
C PHE A 84 -20.44 0.56 -9.08
N ALA A 85 -20.97 1.13 -8.01
CA ALA A 85 -20.63 2.48 -7.56
C ALA A 85 -19.14 2.65 -7.18
N GLN A 86 -18.45 1.55 -6.81
CA GLN A 86 -17.05 1.59 -6.39
C GLN A 86 -16.04 1.63 -7.55
N ILE A 87 -16.47 1.41 -8.79
CA ILE A 87 -15.55 1.28 -9.94
C ILE A 87 -14.66 2.52 -10.12
N ASN A 88 -15.21 3.73 -9.93
CA ASN A 88 -14.47 4.99 -10.03
C ASN A 88 -13.44 5.15 -8.90
N ALA A 89 -13.79 4.71 -7.69
CA ALA A 89 -12.90 4.78 -6.54
C ALA A 89 -11.71 3.83 -6.72
N ILE A 90 -11.96 2.63 -7.24
CA ILE A 90 -10.94 1.64 -7.59
C ILE A 90 -10.01 2.20 -8.67
N GLU A 91 -10.57 2.78 -9.72
CA GLU A 91 -9.78 3.39 -10.80
C GLU A 91 -8.84 4.50 -10.29
N GLN A 92 -9.34 5.38 -9.43
CA GLN A 92 -8.50 6.41 -8.81
C GLN A 92 -7.41 5.81 -7.93
N GLY A 93 -7.71 4.75 -7.19
CA GLY A 93 -6.74 4.00 -6.38
C GLY A 93 -5.64 3.38 -7.25
N MET A 94 -6.00 2.75 -8.37
CA MET A 94 -5.04 2.18 -9.32
C MET A 94 -4.07 3.23 -9.86
N ARG A 95 -4.55 4.43 -10.23
CA ARG A 95 -3.66 5.50 -10.72
C ARG A 95 -2.62 5.91 -9.68
N LYS A 96 -3.01 6.01 -8.39
CA LYS A 96 -2.08 6.28 -7.29
C LYS A 96 -1.05 5.17 -7.12
N LEU A 97 -1.47 3.91 -7.23
CA LEU A 97 -0.60 2.75 -7.12
C LEU A 97 0.34 2.57 -8.32
N GLU A 98 -0.05 3.05 -9.50
CA GLU A 98 0.76 2.95 -10.71
C GLU A 98 1.82 4.06 -10.76
N HIS A 99 1.40 5.32 -10.57
CA HIS A 99 2.26 6.49 -10.81
C HIS A 99 2.83 7.11 -9.54
N GLY A 100 2.25 6.83 -8.37
CA GLY A 100 2.68 7.41 -7.10
C GLY A 100 4.04 6.89 -6.64
N HIS A 101 4.69 7.67 -5.78
CA HIS A 101 5.92 7.23 -5.12
C HIS A 101 5.62 6.11 -4.10
N TYR A 102 6.59 5.24 -3.79
CA TYR A 102 6.37 4.10 -2.87
C TYR A 102 5.79 4.50 -1.50
N PHE A 103 6.12 5.69 -0.99
CA PHE A 103 5.52 6.22 0.24
C PHE A 103 4.03 6.54 0.08
N GLU A 104 3.63 7.15 -1.04
CA GLU A 104 2.22 7.43 -1.35
C GLU A 104 1.44 6.13 -1.52
N LYS A 105 2.04 5.12 -2.17
CA LYS A 105 1.47 3.77 -2.28
C LYS A 105 1.24 3.17 -0.89
N LEU A 106 2.22 3.24 0.01
CA LEU A 106 2.09 2.77 1.39
C LEU A 106 0.98 3.48 2.15
N VAL A 107 0.93 4.81 2.10
CA VAL A 107 -0.11 5.60 2.79
C VAL A 107 -1.49 5.27 2.24
N PHE A 108 -1.62 5.09 0.93
CA PHE A 108 -2.86 4.66 0.31
C PHE A 108 -3.29 3.27 0.81
N MET A 109 -2.40 2.27 0.77
CA MET A 109 -2.68 0.91 1.26
C MET A 109 -3.01 0.88 2.76
N ALA A 110 -2.44 1.80 3.55
CA ALA A 110 -2.68 1.92 4.98
C ALA A 110 -3.95 2.73 5.34
N THR A 111 -4.74 3.17 4.36
CA THR A 111 -6.02 3.85 4.61
C THR A 111 -7.07 2.83 5.09
N PRO A 112 -7.92 3.14 6.10
CA PRO A 112 -8.87 2.17 6.66
C PRO A 112 -9.81 1.50 5.65
N SER A 113 -10.20 2.21 4.58
CA SER A 113 -11.04 1.66 3.51
C SER A 113 -10.34 0.60 2.65
N GLN A 114 -9.02 0.48 2.76
CA GLN A 114 -8.19 -0.45 1.99
C GLN A 114 -7.79 -1.69 2.80
N TYR A 115 -8.12 -1.77 4.09
CA TYR A 115 -7.65 -2.83 4.97
C TYR A 115 -8.10 -4.23 4.53
N ASP A 116 -9.34 -4.40 4.08
CA ASP A 116 -9.81 -5.70 3.57
C ASP A 116 -8.99 -6.16 2.36
N THR A 117 -8.73 -5.25 1.41
CA THR A 117 -7.88 -5.53 0.24
C THR A 117 -6.45 -5.83 0.66
N LEU A 118 -5.89 -5.05 1.59
CA LEU A 118 -4.53 -5.25 2.08
C LEU A 118 -4.39 -6.61 2.76
N ASP A 119 -5.36 -7.02 3.58
CA ASP A 119 -5.37 -8.30 4.27
C ASP A 119 -5.35 -9.47 3.27
N ARG A 120 -6.22 -9.43 2.25
CA ARG A 120 -6.24 -10.42 1.16
C ARG A 120 -4.93 -10.52 0.39
N VAL A 121 -4.27 -9.37 0.16
CA VAL A 121 -2.97 -9.32 -0.52
C VAL A 121 -1.88 -9.91 0.38
N LEU A 122 -1.93 -9.64 1.69
CA LEU A 122 -0.99 -10.18 2.67
C LEU A 122 -1.13 -11.69 2.87
N ASP A 123 -2.36 -12.22 2.84
CA ASP A 123 -2.63 -13.67 2.91
C ASP A 123 -1.95 -14.46 1.78
N ASN A 124 -1.80 -13.82 0.61
CA ASN A 124 -1.16 -14.41 -0.58
C ASN A 124 0.23 -13.82 -0.85
N PHE A 125 0.76 -13.02 0.08
CA PHE A 125 2.04 -12.35 -0.11
C PHE A 125 3.19 -13.34 0.05
N SER A 126 4.01 -13.45 -0.98
CA SER A 126 5.26 -14.19 -0.94
C SER A 126 6.44 -13.23 -0.98
N PRO A 127 7.27 -13.16 0.08
CA PRO A 127 8.49 -12.36 0.07
C PRO A 127 9.35 -12.71 -1.13
N SER A 128 9.83 -11.68 -1.82
CA SER A 128 10.65 -11.85 -3.02
C SER A 128 11.73 -10.78 -3.11
N VAL A 129 12.51 -10.79 -4.19
CA VAL A 129 13.51 -9.76 -4.48
C VAL A 129 12.95 -8.88 -5.59
N PRO A 130 12.92 -7.54 -5.43
CA PRO A 130 12.36 -6.68 -6.44
C PRO A 130 13.22 -6.72 -7.70
N LEU A 131 12.56 -6.83 -8.85
CA LEU A 131 13.23 -6.95 -10.16
C LEU A 131 13.61 -5.58 -10.75
N THR A 132 13.12 -4.49 -10.15
CA THR A 132 13.29 -3.12 -10.69
C THR A 132 14.38 -2.33 -9.95
N PRO A 133 15.29 -1.63 -10.67
CA PRO A 133 16.34 -0.82 -10.05
C PRO A 133 15.81 0.30 -9.15
N SER A 134 14.66 0.90 -9.49
CA SER A 134 14.00 1.93 -8.68
C SER A 134 13.62 1.42 -7.28
N SER A 135 13.09 0.19 -7.19
CA SER A 135 12.74 -0.45 -5.93
C SER A 135 13.98 -0.69 -5.06
N ILE A 136 15.09 -1.11 -5.67
CA ILE A 136 16.36 -1.34 -4.96
C ILE A 136 16.91 -0.02 -4.41
N ILE A 137 16.94 1.03 -5.24
CA ILE A 137 17.42 2.37 -4.83
C ILE A 137 16.54 2.91 -3.69
N PHE A 138 15.22 2.83 -3.83
CA PHE A 138 14.29 3.24 -2.76
C PHE A 138 14.61 2.50 -1.46
N SER A 139 14.67 1.17 -1.52
CA SER A 139 14.90 0.33 -0.33
C SER A 139 16.24 0.62 0.32
N LEU A 140 17.28 0.88 -0.49
CA LEU A 140 18.62 1.23 -0.03
C LEU A 140 18.63 2.57 0.69
N VAL A 141 18.07 3.62 0.06
CA VAL A 141 17.98 4.95 0.65
C VAL A 141 17.18 4.91 1.95
N THR A 142 16.02 4.24 1.95
CA THR A 142 15.19 4.09 3.15
C THR A 142 15.93 3.35 4.27
N ALA A 143 16.66 2.26 3.95
CA ALA A 143 17.43 1.53 4.94
C ALA A 143 18.58 2.36 5.54
N ILE A 144 19.27 3.17 4.71
CA ILE A 144 20.31 4.11 5.19
C ILE A 144 19.70 5.12 6.16
N LEU A 145 18.56 5.72 5.78
CA LEU A 145 17.88 6.72 6.61
C LEU A 145 17.40 6.13 7.94
N LEU A 146 16.80 4.94 7.91
CA LEU A 146 16.37 4.23 9.12
C LEU A 146 17.55 3.85 10.02
N ASN A 147 18.63 3.34 9.43
CA ASN A 147 19.83 3.00 10.19
C ASN A 147 20.41 4.25 10.87
N LEU A 148 20.55 5.35 10.14
CA LEU A 148 21.03 6.61 10.67
C LEU A 148 20.10 7.12 11.80
N LEU A 149 18.78 7.05 11.61
CA LEU A 149 17.80 7.46 12.60
C LEU A 149 17.95 6.68 13.92
N ILE A 150 18.14 5.35 13.85
CA ILE A 150 18.31 4.50 15.04
C ILE A 150 19.60 4.84 15.80
N TRP A 151 20.68 5.19 15.10
CA TRP A 151 21.97 5.53 15.72
C TRP A 151 22.08 7.00 16.17
N THR A 152 21.21 7.89 15.70
CA THR A 152 21.24 9.33 16.02
C THR A 152 21.20 9.62 17.53
N PRO A 153 20.32 8.99 18.34
CA PRO A 153 20.27 9.22 19.79
C PRO A 153 21.57 8.84 20.50
N HIS A 154 22.17 7.71 20.09
CA HIS A 154 23.43 7.24 20.64
C HIS A 154 24.58 8.20 20.28
N PHE A 155 24.63 8.70 19.05
CA PHE A 155 25.64 9.66 18.62
C PHE A 155 25.51 11.00 19.36
N CYS A 156 24.29 11.54 19.49
CA CYS A 156 24.02 12.74 20.27
C CYS A 156 24.42 12.57 21.74
N TYR A 157 24.07 11.44 22.36
CA TYR A 157 24.45 11.14 23.75
C TYR A 157 25.98 11.08 23.94
N CYS A 158 26.70 10.38 23.07
CA CYS A 158 28.16 10.27 23.13
C CYS A 158 28.86 11.62 22.85
N GLN A 159 28.32 12.44 21.94
CA GLN A 159 28.86 13.77 21.66
C GLN A 159 28.67 14.73 22.85
N VAL A 160 27.50 14.74 23.47
CA VAL A 160 27.22 15.55 24.67
C VAL A 160 28.14 15.13 25.84
N LYS A 161 28.36 13.82 26.02
CA LYS A 161 29.29 13.31 27.05
C LYS A 161 30.74 13.74 26.78
N LYS A 162 31.20 13.68 25.52
CA LYS A 162 32.55 14.13 25.11
C LYS A 162 32.77 15.63 25.30
N VAL A 163 31.74 16.46 25.05
CA VAL A 163 31.81 17.91 25.30
C VAL A 163 31.87 18.20 26.79
N ARG A 164 31.09 17.50 27.62
CA ARG A 164 31.14 17.64 29.09
C ARG A 164 32.43 17.12 29.72
N SER A 165 33.09 16.13 29.12
CA SER A 165 34.32 15.53 29.65
C SER A 165 35.61 16.21 29.20
N LYS A 166 35.56 17.31 28.44
CA LYS A 166 36.78 18.11 28.16
C LYS A 166 37.23 18.78 29.47
N PRO A 167 38.38 18.41 30.06
CA PRO A 167 38.88 19.13 31.23
C PRO A 167 39.16 20.58 30.83
N LYS A 168 38.68 21.53 31.63
CA LYS A 168 39.10 22.94 31.54
C LYS A 168 40.63 22.93 31.65
N ARG A 169 41.36 23.15 30.55
CA ARG A 169 42.79 23.43 30.62
C ARG A 169 42.94 24.69 31.47
N PHE A 170 43.34 24.52 32.71
CA PHE A 170 43.78 25.63 33.54
C PHE A 170 45.00 26.26 32.85
N SER A 171 44.79 27.47 32.33
CA SER A 171 45.87 28.33 31.86
C SER A 171 46.63 28.80 33.09
N TYR A 172 47.79 28.22 33.37
CA TYR A 172 48.73 28.82 34.29
C TYR A 172 49.27 30.10 33.64
N LYS A 173 49.12 31.22 34.36
CA LYS A 173 49.77 32.50 34.08
C LYS A 173 51.23 32.44 34.46
#